data_AF-Q8X442-F1
#
_entry.id   AF-Q8X442-F1
#
_cell.length_a   1.000
_cell.length_b   1.000
_cell.length_c   1.000
_cell.angle_alpha   90.00
_cell.angle_beta   90.00
_cell.angle_gamma   90.00
#
_symmetry.space_group_name_H-M   'P 1'
#
loop_
_entity.id
_entity.type
_entity.pdbx_description
1 polymer ?
#
loop_
_entity_poly.entity_id
_entity_poly.type
_entity_poly.pdbx_seq_one_letter_code
_entity_poly.pdbx_strand_id
1 'polypeptide(L)' 'MEQRNLPDVASLYAVMQEQFGLGVDDAKHGFTVDELALVMAAFDTHPEAGK' A
#
# COMPACT_ATOMS: atom_id res chain seq x y z
N MET A 1 10.19 -6.71 -15.84
CA MET A 1 9.48 -6.04 -14.73
C MET A 1 8.59 -7.07 -14.10
N GLU A 2 8.79 -7.37 -12.81
CA GLU A 2 7.90 -8.29 -12.09
C GLU A 2 6.67 -7.50 -11.65
N GLN A 3 5.52 -7.79 -12.27
CA GLN A 3 4.24 -7.23 -11.85
C GLN A 3 3.56 -8.28 -10.97
N ARG A 4 3.52 -8.01 -9.66
CA ARG A 4 2.85 -8.87 -8.70
C ARG A 4 1.45 -8.33 -8.44
N ASN A 5 0.44 -9.07 -8.87
CA ASN A 5 -0.94 -8.77 -8.48
C ASN A 5 -1.16 -9.20 -7.02
N LEU A 6 -1.62 -8.26 -6.22
CA LEU A 6 -1.93 -8.47 -4.81
C LEU A 6 -3.46 -8.47 -4.64
N PRO A 7 -4.01 -9.40 -3.85
CA PRO A 7 -5.45 -9.58 -3.76
C PRO A 7 -6.16 -8.52 -2.92
N ASP A 8 -5.45 -7.85 -2.00
CA ASP A 8 -6.03 -6.87 -1.07
C ASP A 8 -4.97 -5.93 -0.49
N VAL A 9 -5.41 -4.79 0.07
CA VAL A 9 -4.59 -3.80 0.77
C VAL A 9 -3.74 -4.43 1.88
N ALA A 10 -4.29 -5.39 2.65
CA ALA A 10 -3.55 -6.08 3.69
C ALA A 10 -2.33 -6.85 3.14
N SER A 11 -2.46 -7.41 1.93
CA SER A 11 -1.34 -8.10 1.26
C SER A 11 -0.29 -7.10 0.77
N LEU A 12 -0.71 -5.92 0.30
CA LEU A 12 0.22 -4.84 -0.05
C LEU A 12 0.97 -4.33 1.18
N TYR A 13 0.27 -4.15 2.29
CA TYR A 13 0.86 -3.72 3.55
C TYR A 13 1.94 -4.70 4.04
N ALA A 14 1.66 -6.01 3.99
CA ALA A 14 2.64 -7.03 4.36
C ALA A 14 3.87 -7.03 3.44
N VAL A 15 3.68 -6.88 2.12
CA VAL A 15 4.80 -6.80 1.16
C VAL A 15 5.62 -5.53 1.37
N MET A 16 5.00 -4.39 1.68
CA MET A 16 5.70 -3.15 2.00
C MET A 16 6.59 -3.29 3.23
N GLN A 17 6.13 -4.02 4.25
CA GLN A 17 6.94 -4.33 5.43
C GLN A 17 8.10 -5.28 5.11
N GLU A 18 7.82 -6.39 4.41
CA GLU A 18 8.81 -7.45 4.16
C GLU A 18 9.90 -7.01 3.17
N GLN A 19 9.53 -6.28 2.12
CA GLN A 19 10.46 -5.89 1.05
C GLN A 19 11.12 -4.53 1.31
N PHE A 20 10.42 -3.59 1.94
CA PHE A 20 10.87 -2.21 2.08
C PHE A 20 11.06 -1.78 3.53
N GLY A 21 10.69 -2.60 4.52
CA GLY A 21 10.79 -2.25 5.94
C GLY A 21 9.92 -1.06 6.34
N LEU A 22 8.84 -0.77 5.59
CA LEU A 22 7.99 0.40 5.83
C LEU A 22 6.91 0.11 6.88
N GLY A 23 6.79 1.03 7.85
CA GLY A 23 5.47 1.50 8.27
C GLY A 23 4.76 0.79 9.42
N VAL A 24 5.45 0.30 10.47
CA VAL A 24 4.75 -0.25 11.66
C VAL A 24 5.38 0.17 12.98
N ASP A 25 6.71 0.25 13.05
CA ASP A 25 7.45 0.52 14.31
C ASP A 25 7.79 2.01 14.50
N ASP A 26 7.66 2.82 13.45
CA ASP A 26 7.95 4.24 13.53
C ASP A 26 6.71 5.01 14.00
N ALA A 27 6.68 5.43 15.26
CA ALA A 27 5.54 6.17 15.81
C ALA A 27 5.29 7.54 15.15
N LYS A 28 6.21 8.03 14.30
CA LYS A 28 6.10 9.32 13.59
C LYS A 28 5.83 9.17 12.10
N HIS A 29 6.30 8.10 11.48
CA HIS A 29 6.24 7.85 10.04
C HIS A 29 5.59 6.52 9.67
N GLY A 30 5.14 5.76 10.66
CA GLY A 30 4.31 4.57 10.51
C GLY A 30 2.92 4.95 10.02
N PHE A 31 2.30 4.01 9.33
CA PHE A 31 0.94 4.16 8.82
C PHE A 31 0.21 2.85 8.98
N THR A 32 -1.09 2.93 9.20
CA THR A 32 -1.95 1.76 9.39
C THR A 32 -2.44 1.20 8.06
N VAL A 33 -2.94 -0.03 8.09
CA VAL A 33 -3.62 -0.65 6.94
C VAL A 33 -4.80 0.21 6.47
N ASP A 34 -5.52 0.86 7.38
CA ASP A 34 -6.67 1.70 7.07
C ASP A 34 -6.27 2.96 6.29
N GLU A 35 -5.18 3.61 6.71
CA GLU A 35 -4.60 4.75 5.98
C GLU A 35 -4.11 4.35 4.59
N LEU A 36 -3.49 3.17 4.46
CA LEU A 36 -3.10 2.63 3.15
C LEU A 36 -4.33 2.33 2.28
N ALA A 37 -5.41 1.79 2.87
CA ALA A 37 -6.65 1.50 2.17
C ALA A 37 -7.32 2.77 1.63
N LEU A 38 -7.32 3.86 2.40
CA LEU A 38 -7.81 5.17 1.96
C LEU A 38 -7.02 5.69 0.77
N VAL A 39 -5.70 5.55 0.79
CA VAL A 39 -4.84 5.93 -0.33
C VAL A 39 -5.17 5.09 -1.57
N MET A 40 -5.26 3.75 -1.44
CA MET A 40 -5.61 2.88 -2.56
C MET A 40 -7.01 3.17 -3.12
N ALA A 41 -7.99 3.47 -2.28
CA ALA A 41 -9.32 3.88 -2.70
C ALA A 41 -9.29 5.21 -3.49
N ALA A 42 -8.44 6.16 -3.09
CA ALA A 42 -8.25 7.41 -3.82
C ALA A 42 -7.61 7.19 -5.21
N PHE A 43 -6.74 6.19 -5.35
CA PHE A 43 -6.18 5.77 -6.64
C PHE A 43 -7.24 5.09 -7.54
N ASP A 44 -8.11 4.24 -6.99
CA ASP A 44 -9.22 3.61 -7.73
C ASP A 44 -10.18 4.67 -8.32
N THR A 45 -10.43 5.76 -7.57
CA THR A 45 -11.25 6.89 -8.06
C THR A 45 -10.61 7.72 -9.18
N HIS A 46 -9.34 7.47 -9.53
CA HIS A 46 -8.66 8.10 -10.66
C HIS A 46 -8.32 7.06 -11.74
N PRO A 47 -9.21 6.81 -12.72
CA PRO A 47 -8.95 5.89 -13.84
C PRO A 47 -7.80 6.32 -14.77
N GLU A 48 -7.11 7.41 -14.46
CA GLU A 48 -6.03 7.99 -15.27
C GLU A 48 -4.61 7.63 -14.80
N ALA A 49 -4.45 6.99 -13.63
CA ALA A 49 -3.14 6.61 -13.08
C ALA A 49 -2.50 5.38 -13.75
N GLY A 50 -3.08 4.89 -14.86
CA GLY A 50 -2.61 3.76 -15.65
C GLY A 50 -2.20 4.13 -17.08
N LYS A 51 -1.56 5.30 -17.29
CA LYS A 51 -0.99 5.70 -18.59
C LYS A 51 0.53 5.78 -18.52
#